data_AF-A0A930DYN6-F1
#
_entry.id   AF-A0A930DYN6-F1
#
_cell.length_a   1.000
_cell.length_b   1.000
_cell.length_c   1.000
_cell.angle_alpha   90.00
_cell.angle_beta   90.00
_cell.angle_gamma   90.00
#
_symmetry.space_group_name_H-M   'P 1'
#
loop_
_entity.id
_entity.type
_entity.pdbx_description
1 polymer ?
#
loop_
_entity_poly.entity_id
_entity_poly.type
_entity_poly.pdbx_seq_one_letter_code
_entity_poly.pdbx_strand_id
1 'polypeptide(L)'
;MITKENNKNSFSQDLNSILELSKGDSIAEPATDLFIDFYKQVQGCRAFFVFYINRFTKEVSISFNIRSERGKSFYHKGDPISWIPVYHGYLFNFMNQKSLKKILELDNENPVTPKDLITKKENFNKFLKKKIQNYVIKLHKKFFEAQSTNYWNYFKELDFIGVFMPLDYCGLLQQYRNFWSKTDLFLRSNVSDRPIFSIVDEHLKIKPPFDKFSKELEDLAWLLVEREEAYFEIYGRLDKFLFVNFKQKQFDLSKKIIKSYIESLESELYYEMKTFRLDSIYDLITDYLSESEKEELRTLIETEIISFLKKNKYRVSDYYRVLPKQIHKKFREDDYLTEFIDSPLNMINSTIVNPETMVISPLSSSGVLLKEQSPYYFSEIIKNIKFFKVKTTKIVKDEIELQLRNYNLRFSESEQEFLEFILKLPTIEE
;
A
#
# COMPACT_ATOMS: atom_id res chain seq x y z
N MET A 1 -9.40 -2.91 27.57
CA MET A 1 -9.24 -1.59 28.22
C MET A 1 -9.70 -0.57 27.19
N ILE A 2 -10.92 -0.03 27.34
CA ILE A 2 -11.52 0.90 26.38
C ILE A 2 -10.86 2.26 26.60
N THR A 3 -9.84 2.58 25.81
CA THR A 3 -9.27 3.92 25.78
C THR A 3 -10.31 4.89 25.23
N LYS A 4 -10.54 5.97 25.98
CA LYS A 4 -11.37 7.14 25.65
C LYS A 4 -11.42 7.39 24.15
N GLU A 5 -12.62 7.56 23.61
CA GLU A 5 -12.84 8.16 22.29
C GLU A 5 -12.04 9.46 22.21
N ASN A 6 -10.87 9.41 21.57
CA ASN A 6 -10.28 10.62 21.03
C ASN A 6 -11.35 11.20 20.12
N ASN A 7 -11.71 12.47 20.32
CA ASN A 7 -12.59 13.22 19.44
C ASN A 7 -12.09 13.03 18.01
N LYS A 8 -12.69 12.07 17.30
CA LYS A 8 -12.28 11.74 15.94
C LYS A 8 -12.60 12.99 15.14
N ASN A 9 -11.58 13.62 14.55
CA ASN A 9 -11.76 14.72 13.62
C ASN A 9 -12.61 14.20 12.47
N SER A 10 -13.93 14.30 12.62
CA SER A 10 -14.86 13.71 11.70
C SER A 10 -15.44 14.82 10.86
N PHE A 11 -15.36 14.62 9.54
CA PHE A 11 -15.91 15.56 8.58
C PHE A 11 -17.39 15.93 8.86
N SER A 12 -18.17 15.02 9.46
CA SER A 12 -19.54 15.29 9.92
C SER A 12 -19.61 16.37 11.02
N GLN A 13 -18.74 16.31 12.02
CA GLN A 13 -18.65 17.33 13.07
C GLN A 13 -18.20 18.68 12.50
N ASP A 14 -17.26 18.67 11.55
CA ASP A 14 -16.83 19.89 10.87
C ASP A 14 -17.96 20.52 10.07
N LEU A 15 -18.76 19.74 9.35
CA LEU A 15 -19.93 20.25 8.63
C LEU A 15 -20.96 20.87 9.59
N ASN A 16 -21.19 20.27 10.76
CA ASN A 16 -22.06 20.87 11.78
C ASN A 16 -21.49 22.20 12.30
N SER A 17 -20.19 22.23 12.61
CA SER A 17 -19.50 23.44 13.07
C SER A 17 -19.55 24.55 12.01
N ILE A 18 -19.30 24.22 10.75
CA ILE A 18 -19.35 25.16 9.62
C ILE A 18 -20.78 25.65 9.40
N LEU A 19 -21.79 24.79 9.55
CA LEU A 19 -23.19 25.20 9.45
C LEU A 19 -23.53 26.24 10.51
N GLU A 20 -23.12 26.04 11.76
CA GLU A 20 -23.32 27.04 12.83
C GLU A 20 -22.55 28.34 12.54
N LEU A 21 -21.28 28.26 12.13
CA LEU A 21 -20.49 29.43 11.74
C LEU A 21 -21.11 30.20 10.56
N SER A 22 -21.75 29.49 9.62
CA SER A 22 -22.40 30.11 8.47
C SER A 22 -23.64 30.93 8.86
N LYS A 23 -24.27 30.66 10.01
CA LYS A 23 -25.40 31.47 10.52
C LYS A 23 -24.96 32.87 10.96
N GLY A 24 -23.73 32.99 11.47
CA GLY A 24 -23.08 34.25 11.82
C GLY A 24 -22.36 34.90 10.63
N ASP A 25 -21.50 35.87 10.92
CA ASP A 25 -20.70 36.58 9.91
C ASP A 25 -19.26 36.06 9.80
N SER A 26 -18.87 35.10 10.65
CA SER A 26 -17.51 34.54 10.74
C SER A 26 -16.96 33.98 9.42
N ILE A 27 -17.85 33.52 8.52
CA ILE A 27 -17.45 33.08 7.17
C ILE A 27 -17.74 34.17 6.14
N ALA A 28 -18.92 34.79 6.22
CA ALA A 28 -19.42 35.68 5.18
C ALA A 28 -18.63 36.99 5.07
N GLU A 29 -18.21 37.57 6.19
CA GLU A 29 -17.47 38.83 6.20
C GLU A 29 -16.06 38.68 5.60
N PRO A 30 -15.21 37.75 6.06
CA PRO A 30 -13.93 37.50 5.39
C PRO A 30 -14.09 37.11 3.92
N ALA A 31 -15.09 36.29 3.57
CA ALA A 31 -15.35 35.91 2.19
C ALA A 31 -15.74 37.12 1.32
N THR A 32 -16.46 38.08 1.88
CA THR A 32 -16.87 39.32 1.19
C THR A 32 -15.65 40.16 0.83
N ASP A 33 -14.75 40.37 1.79
CA ASP A 33 -13.52 41.13 1.56
C ASP A 33 -12.62 40.46 0.54
N LEU A 34 -12.38 39.16 0.70
CA LEU A 34 -11.62 38.36 -0.26
C LEU A 34 -12.22 38.39 -1.67
N PHE A 35 -13.55 38.36 -1.80
CA PHE A 35 -14.21 38.42 -3.10
C PHE A 35 -14.00 39.76 -3.78
N ILE A 36 -14.17 40.86 -3.05
CA ILE A 36 -14.05 42.21 -3.59
C ILE A 36 -12.63 42.40 -4.13
N ASP A 37 -11.62 41.99 -3.37
CA ASP A 37 -10.22 42.10 -3.78
C ASP A 37 -9.88 41.20 -4.97
N PHE A 38 -10.36 39.96 -4.97
CA PHE A 38 -10.28 39.08 -6.14
C PHE A 38 -10.92 39.73 -7.37
N TYR A 39 -12.15 40.24 -7.24
CA TYR A 39 -12.90 40.74 -8.39
C TYR A 39 -12.28 41.99 -9.02
N LYS A 40 -11.67 42.87 -8.21
CA LYS A 40 -10.87 44.00 -8.71
C LYS A 40 -9.74 43.53 -9.63
N GLN A 41 -9.09 42.41 -9.31
CA GLN A 41 -7.94 41.89 -10.06
C GLN A 41 -8.33 41.23 -11.38
N VAL A 42 -9.53 40.65 -11.46
CA VAL A 42 -9.96 39.83 -12.61
C VAL A 42 -11.14 40.42 -13.38
N GLN A 43 -11.40 41.72 -13.22
CA GLN A 43 -12.52 42.38 -13.87
C GLN A 43 -12.50 42.15 -15.40
N GLY A 44 -13.67 41.83 -15.97
CA GLY A 44 -13.81 41.52 -17.40
C GLY A 44 -13.34 40.12 -17.81
N CYS A 45 -12.75 39.34 -16.90
CA CYS A 45 -12.39 37.95 -17.17
C CYS A 45 -13.52 36.98 -16.80
N ARG A 46 -13.57 35.87 -17.53
CA ARG A 46 -14.26 34.65 -17.09
C ARG A 46 -13.43 34.02 -15.98
N ALA A 47 -14.05 33.59 -14.88
CA ALA A 47 -13.32 32.91 -13.81
C ALA A 47 -14.24 31.98 -13.02
N PHE A 48 -13.71 30.85 -12.56
CA PHE A 48 -14.33 30.02 -11.55
C PHE A 48 -13.69 30.31 -10.19
N PHE A 49 -14.49 30.44 -9.14
CA PHE A 49 -13.99 30.68 -7.79
C PHE A 49 -14.60 29.70 -6.79
N VAL A 50 -13.85 29.41 -5.74
CA VAL A 50 -14.26 28.57 -4.62
C VAL A 50 -13.81 29.22 -3.33
N PHE A 51 -14.73 29.40 -2.39
CA PHE A 51 -14.42 29.73 -1.01
C PHE A 51 -14.21 28.47 -0.20
N TYR A 52 -13.17 28.49 0.61
CA TYR A 52 -12.86 27.44 1.56
C TYR A 52 -12.81 28.00 2.98
N ILE A 53 -13.09 27.14 3.94
CA ILE A 53 -12.78 27.37 5.34
C ILE A 53 -11.79 26.31 5.81
N ASN A 54 -10.77 26.73 6.55
CA ASN A 54 -9.84 25.81 7.21
C ASN A 54 -10.53 25.22 8.45
N ARG A 55 -10.67 23.90 8.51
CA ARG A 55 -11.37 23.24 9.62
C ARG A 55 -10.65 23.40 10.97
N PHE A 56 -9.32 23.58 10.97
CA PHE A 56 -8.51 23.70 12.19
C PHE A 56 -8.32 25.15 12.66
N THR A 57 -8.04 26.07 11.74
CA THR A 57 -7.78 27.49 12.07
C THR A 57 -9.00 28.39 11.94
N LYS A 58 -10.07 27.90 11.28
CA LYS A 58 -11.26 28.66 10.88
C LYS A 58 -10.98 29.83 9.92
N GLU A 59 -9.78 29.89 9.35
CA GLU A 59 -9.41 30.85 8.30
C GLU A 59 -10.28 30.63 7.05
N VAL A 60 -10.76 31.72 6.44
CA VAL A 60 -11.47 31.70 5.16
C VAL A 60 -10.48 32.04 4.06
N SER A 61 -10.56 31.32 2.94
CA SER A 61 -9.73 31.59 1.77
C SER A 61 -10.53 31.47 0.47
N ILE A 62 -10.02 32.08 -0.60
CA ILE A 62 -10.58 31.98 -1.94
C ILE A 62 -9.53 31.40 -2.89
N SER A 63 -9.94 30.44 -3.70
CA SER A 63 -9.19 30.03 -4.89
C SER A 63 -9.95 30.40 -6.14
N PHE A 64 -9.21 30.66 -7.22
CA PHE A 64 -9.81 30.96 -8.50
C PHE A 64 -9.00 30.39 -9.66
N ASN A 65 -9.69 30.18 -10.78
CA ASN A 65 -9.12 29.79 -12.05
C ASN A 65 -9.64 30.73 -13.14
N ILE A 66 -8.76 31.56 -13.70
CA ILE A 66 -9.12 32.57 -14.70
C ILE A 66 -9.21 31.89 -16.07
N ARG A 67 -10.16 32.33 -16.90
CA ARG A 67 -10.48 31.79 -18.23
C ARG A 67 -10.92 30.33 -18.22
N SER A 68 -11.36 29.83 -17.06
CA SER A 68 -11.90 28.48 -16.87
C SER A 68 -13.30 28.55 -16.23
N GLU A 69 -14.14 27.59 -16.60
CA GLU A 69 -15.45 27.35 -15.97
C GLU A 69 -15.36 26.30 -14.84
N ARG A 70 -14.16 25.77 -14.60
CA ARG A 70 -13.84 24.80 -13.56
C ARG A 70 -12.73 25.32 -12.66
N GLY A 71 -12.67 24.77 -11.45
CA GLY A 71 -11.57 24.98 -10.51
C GLY A 71 -10.24 24.48 -11.05
N LYS A 72 -9.20 24.59 -10.23
CA LYS A 72 -7.90 24.00 -10.55
C LYS A 72 -7.99 22.48 -10.39
N SER A 73 -7.07 21.73 -11.00
CA SER A 73 -7.01 20.27 -10.90
C SER A 73 -6.30 19.76 -9.64
N PHE A 74 -6.07 20.61 -8.65
CA PHE A 74 -5.37 20.28 -7.41
C PHE A 74 -6.08 20.88 -6.18
N TYR A 75 -5.86 20.25 -5.03
CA TYR A 75 -6.41 20.66 -3.74
C TYR A 75 -6.02 22.10 -3.37
N HIS A 76 -6.88 22.80 -2.62
CA HIS A 76 -6.62 24.17 -2.22
C HIS A 76 -5.27 24.28 -1.47
N LYS A 77 -4.37 25.16 -1.93
CA LYS A 77 -3.00 25.32 -1.40
C LYS A 77 -2.19 24.00 -1.36
N GLY A 78 -2.55 23.00 -2.16
CA GLY A 78 -1.90 21.67 -2.13
C GLY A 78 -2.22 20.85 -0.87
N ASP A 79 -3.24 21.24 -0.12
CA ASP A 79 -3.60 20.65 1.17
C ASP A 79 -4.91 19.83 1.03
N PRO A 80 -4.84 18.48 1.07
CA PRO A 80 -5.98 17.59 0.90
C PRO A 80 -6.80 17.37 2.18
N ILE A 81 -6.48 18.06 3.28
CA ILE A 81 -6.99 17.76 4.62
C ILE A 81 -7.72 18.95 5.24
N SER A 82 -7.14 20.14 5.17
CA SER A 82 -7.58 21.23 6.05
C SER A 82 -8.74 22.04 5.51
N TRP A 83 -8.95 22.06 4.19
CA TRP A 83 -9.83 23.04 3.53
C TRP A 83 -11.15 22.44 3.08
N ILE A 84 -12.26 22.96 3.63
CA ILE A 84 -13.62 22.54 3.27
C ILE A 84 -14.24 23.61 2.36
N PRO A 85 -14.73 23.25 1.16
CA PRO A 85 -15.41 24.22 0.30
C PRO A 85 -16.75 24.63 0.91
N VAL A 86 -16.99 25.94 1.00
CA VAL A 86 -18.21 26.52 1.61
C VAL A 86 -19.08 27.28 0.60
N TYR A 87 -18.54 27.60 -0.57
CA TYR A 87 -19.30 28.10 -1.71
C TYR A 87 -18.43 28.06 -2.97
N HIS A 88 -19.01 27.87 -4.15
CA HIS A 88 -18.31 28.03 -5.42
C HIS A 88 -19.24 28.64 -6.48
N GLY A 89 -18.63 29.22 -7.51
CA GLY A 89 -19.39 29.84 -8.58
C GLY A 89 -18.54 30.23 -9.78
N TYR A 90 -19.24 30.48 -10.89
CA TYR A 90 -18.66 31.09 -12.07
C TYR A 90 -18.92 32.60 -12.04
N LEU A 91 -17.85 33.39 -12.12
CA LEU A 91 -17.85 34.84 -11.88
C LEU A 91 -18.88 35.56 -12.75
N PHE A 92 -18.89 35.31 -14.06
CA PHE A 92 -19.82 35.97 -14.97
C PHE A 92 -21.28 35.70 -14.60
N ASN A 93 -21.64 34.45 -14.27
CA ASN A 93 -22.99 34.11 -13.85
C ASN A 93 -23.33 34.72 -12.49
N PHE A 94 -22.36 34.75 -11.57
CA PHE A 94 -22.52 35.32 -10.23
C PHE A 94 -22.80 36.83 -10.26
N MET A 95 -22.02 37.59 -11.03
CA MET A 95 -22.17 39.05 -11.14
C MET A 95 -23.42 39.48 -11.93
N ASN A 96 -24.04 38.56 -12.67
CA ASN A 96 -25.27 38.80 -13.41
C ASN A 96 -26.54 38.28 -12.70
N GLN A 97 -26.45 37.78 -11.47
CA GLN A 97 -27.62 37.25 -10.77
C GLN A 97 -28.62 38.37 -10.45
N LYS A 98 -29.88 38.21 -10.91
CA LYS A 98 -30.99 39.12 -10.58
C LYS A 98 -31.16 39.38 -9.09
N SER A 99 -30.92 38.35 -8.26
CA SER A 99 -31.00 38.47 -6.81
C SER A 99 -29.88 39.32 -6.20
N LEU A 100 -28.68 39.29 -6.79
CA LEU A 100 -27.57 40.18 -6.41
C LEU A 100 -27.87 41.61 -6.85
N LYS A 101 -28.30 41.83 -8.09
CA LYS A 101 -28.65 43.17 -8.58
C LYS A 101 -29.77 43.80 -7.74
N LYS A 102 -30.78 43.00 -7.37
CA LYS A 102 -31.89 43.43 -6.50
C LYS A 102 -31.43 43.84 -5.10
N ILE A 103 -30.59 43.04 -4.42
CA ILE A 103 -30.14 43.36 -3.05
C ILE A 103 -29.16 44.54 -3.02
N LEU A 104 -28.47 44.77 -4.14
CA LEU A 104 -27.64 45.93 -4.34
C LEU A 104 -28.41 47.11 -4.94
N GLU A 105 -29.73 47.03 -5.17
CA GLU A 105 -30.52 48.13 -5.75
C GLU A 105 -29.89 48.69 -7.04
N LEU A 106 -29.54 47.80 -7.97
CA LEU A 106 -28.96 48.13 -9.28
C LEU A 106 -29.94 47.79 -10.40
N ASP A 107 -29.74 48.40 -11.57
CA ASP A 107 -30.46 48.03 -12.79
C ASP A 107 -30.17 46.57 -13.19
N ASN A 108 -31.03 45.99 -14.04
CA ASN A 108 -30.83 44.62 -14.52
C ASN A 108 -29.93 44.53 -15.75
N GLU A 109 -29.60 45.65 -16.39
CA GLU A 109 -28.96 45.69 -17.70
C GLU A 109 -27.44 45.49 -17.60
N ASN A 110 -26.81 46.04 -16.56
CA ASN A 110 -25.36 46.03 -16.42
C ASN A 110 -24.87 44.98 -15.41
N PRO A 111 -23.74 44.29 -15.65
CA PRO A 111 -23.11 43.45 -14.64
C PRO A 111 -22.66 44.27 -13.42
N VAL A 112 -22.78 43.69 -12.23
CA VAL A 112 -22.31 44.33 -10.99
C VAL A 112 -20.81 44.57 -11.05
N THR A 113 -20.34 45.76 -10.70
CA THR A 113 -18.92 46.14 -10.72
C THR A 113 -18.27 46.04 -9.34
N PRO A 114 -16.92 46.03 -9.23
CA PRO A 114 -16.27 46.04 -7.92
C PRO A 114 -16.63 47.27 -7.09
N LYS A 115 -16.85 48.43 -7.73
CA LYS A 115 -17.26 49.67 -7.05
C LYS A 115 -18.64 49.56 -6.41
N ASP A 116 -19.56 48.85 -7.06
CA ASP A 116 -20.89 48.62 -6.51
C ASP A 116 -20.81 47.74 -5.25
N LEU A 117 -19.98 46.69 -5.29
CA LEU A 117 -19.76 45.81 -4.14
C LEU A 117 -19.14 46.55 -2.95
N ILE A 118 -18.21 47.47 -3.20
CA ILE A 118 -17.57 48.27 -2.14
C ILE A 118 -18.57 49.23 -1.52
N THR A 119 -19.30 49.98 -2.36
CA THR A 119 -20.28 50.99 -1.91
C THR A 119 -21.40 50.35 -1.11
N LYS A 120 -21.83 49.14 -1.50
CA LYS A 120 -22.95 48.41 -0.89
C LYS A 120 -22.47 47.13 -0.17
N LYS A 121 -21.28 47.19 0.46
CA LYS A 121 -20.61 46.04 1.09
C LYS A 121 -21.50 45.27 2.06
N GLU A 122 -22.27 45.95 2.90
CA GLU A 122 -23.15 45.29 3.87
C GLU A 122 -24.26 44.46 3.19
N ASN A 123 -24.88 45.00 2.15
CA ASN A 123 -25.89 44.28 1.36
C ASN A 123 -25.27 43.11 0.58
N PHE A 124 -24.05 43.29 0.07
CA PHE A 124 -23.31 42.21 -0.57
C PHE A 124 -22.93 41.09 0.41
N ASN A 125 -22.52 41.44 1.64
CA ASN A 125 -22.25 40.48 2.70
C ASN A 125 -23.52 39.67 3.01
N LYS A 126 -24.68 40.32 3.22
CA LYS A 126 -25.97 39.63 3.44
C LYS A 126 -26.30 38.66 2.30
N PHE A 127 -26.02 39.04 1.06
CA PHE A 127 -26.19 38.16 -0.10
C PHE A 127 -25.26 36.94 -0.05
N LEU A 128 -23.96 37.17 0.15
CA LEU A 128 -22.95 36.12 0.15
C LEU A 128 -23.15 35.16 1.32
N LYS A 129 -23.50 35.67 2.50
CA LYS A 129 -23.93 34.90 3.68
C LYS A 129 -25.04 33.93 3.33
N LYS A 130 -26.11 34.39 2.69
CA LYS A 130 -27.22 33.53 2.26
C LYS A 130 -26.78 32.47 1.24
N LYS A 131 -25.85 32.78 0.33
CA LYS A 131 -25.30 31.82 -0.63
C LYS A 131 -24.47 30.73 0.04
N ILE A 132 -23.58 31.12 0.96
CA ILE A 132 -22.76 30.21 1.75
C ILE A 132 -23.65 29.30 2.60
N GLN A 133 -24.60 29.86 3.36
CA GLN A 133 -25.54 29.08 4.17
C GLN A 133 -26.29 28.03 3.36
N ASN A 134 -26.90 28.44 2.24
CA ASN A 134 -27.64 27.52 1.37
C ASN A 134 -26.75 26.41 0.80
N TYR A 135 -25.51 26.75 0.45
CA TYR A 135 -24.55 25.76 -0.04
C TYR A 135 -24.15 24.77 1.05
N VAL A 136 -23.80 25.25 2.25
CA VAL A 136 -23.42 24.39 3.38
C VAL A 136 -24.59 23.48 3.78
N ILE A 137 -25.82 23.97 3.81
CA ILE A 137 -27.02 23.14 4.06
C ILE A 137 -27.17 22.05 2.99
N LYS A 138 -26.98 22.40 1.71
CA LYS A 138 -27.03 21.42 0.61
C LYS A 138 -25.92 20.37 0.75
N LEU A 139 -24.71 20.82 1.05
CA LEU A 139 -23.53 19.96 1.23
C LEU A 139 -23.75 18.97 2.38
N HIS A 140 -24.28 19.47 3.51
CA HIS A 140 -24.64 18.67 4.67
C HIS A 140 -25.68 17.59 4.31
N LYS A 141 -26.80 17.99 3.68
CA LYS A 141 -27.81 17.03 3.20
C LYS A 141 -27.23 15.97 2.28
N LYS A 142 -26.40 16.37 1.31
CA LYS A 142 -25.75 15.46 0.36
C LYS A 142 -24.76 14.51 1.01
N PHE A 143 -24.05 14.96 2.04
CA PHE A 143 -23.17 14.11 2.83
C PHE A 143 -23.95 13.02 3.56
N PHE A 144 -25.04 13.37 4.26
CA PHE A 144 -25.88 12.40 4.96
C PHE A 144 -26.55 11.40 4.01
N GLU A 145 -27.03 11.85 2.85
CA GLU A 145 -27.56 10.98 1.80
C GLU A 145 -26.48 10.01 1.27
N ALA A 146 -25.28 10.50 1.01
CA ALA A 146 -24.19 9.65 0.51
C ALA A 146 -23.71 8.64 1.56
N GLN A 147 -23.63 9.05 2.83
CA GLN A 147 -23.23 8.17 3.92
C GLN A 147 -24.24 7.04 4.16
N SER A 148 -25.55 7.34 4.08
CA SER A 148 -26.61 6.35 4.29
C SER A 148 -26.79 5.38 3.12
N THR A 149 -26.52 5.83 1.89
CA THR A 149 -26.75 5.03 0.68
C THR A 149 -25.48 4.48 0.03
N ASN A 150 -24.31 4.92 0.49
CA ASN A 150 -22.99 4.66 -0.11
C ASN A 150 -22.84 5.15 -1.57
N TYR A 151 -23.68 6.10 -2.02
CA TYR A 151 -23.58 6.71 -3.35
C TYR A 151 -22.93 8.10 -3.28
N TRP A 152 -21.67 8.18 -3.70
CA TRP A 152 -20.83 9.39 -3.59
C TRP A 152 -20.77 10.26 -4.86
N ASN A 153 -21.69 10.11 -5.82
CA ASN A 153 -21.62 10.78 -7.13
C ASN A 153 -21.60 12.30 -7.04
N TYR A 154 -22.35 12.90 -6.12
CA TYR A 154 -22.34 14.35 -5.92
C TYR A 154 -20.93 14.88 -5.63
N PHE A 155 -20.15 14.18 -4.80
CA PHE A 155 -18.79 14.58 -4.45
C PHE A 155 -17.81 14.32 -5.59
N LYS A 156 -17.99 13.23 -6.35
CA LYS A 156 -17.22 12.98 -7.57
C LYS A 156 -17.43 14.07 -8.63
N GLU A 157 -18.66 14.57 -8.77
CA GLU A 157 -18.97 15.69 -9.66
C GLU A 157 -18.28 16.98 -9.21
N LEU A 158 -18.24 17.24 -7.89
CA LEU A 158 -17.47 18.37 -7.33
C LEU A 158 -15.98 18.26 -7.66
N ASP A 159 -15.38 17.08 -7.44
CA ASP A 159 -13.97 16.83 -7.79
C ASP A 159 -13.71 17.05 -9.29
N PHE A 160 -14.62 16.60 -10.16
CA PHE A 160 -14.50 16.76 -11.63
C PHE A 160 -14.54 18.23 -12.09
N ILE A 161 -15.25 19.09 -11.36
CA ILE A 161 -15.27 20.54 -11.62
C ILE A 161 -14.20 21.30 -10.83
N GLY A 162 -13.30 20.61 -10.12
CA GLY A 162 -12.19 21.22 -9.37
C GLY A 162 -12.60 21.84 -8.03
N VAL A 163 -13.64 21.30 -7.39
CA VAL A 163 -14.05 21.63 -6.01
C VAL A 163 -13.75 20.43 -5.12
N PHE A 164 -12.54 20.37 -4.59
CA PHE A 164 -12.08 19.22 -3.83
C PHE A 164 -12.55 19.28 -2.37
N MET A 165 -13.08 18.15 -1.89
CA MET A 165 -13.36 17.92 -0.48
C MET A 165 -12.11 17.44 0.28
N PRO A 166 -12.00 17.65 1.59
CA PRO A 166 -10.97 16.97 2.39
C PRO A 166 -11.08 15.45 2.27
N LEU A 167 -9.97 14.74 2.24
CA LEU A 167 -9.93 13.30 2.00
C LEU A 167 -10.84 12.47 2.93
N ASP A 168 -11.09 12.93 4.15
CA ASP A 168 -11.87 12.22 5.17
C ASP A 168 -13.39 12.39 5.06
N TYR A 169 -13.89 12.98 3.96
CA TYR A 169 -15.32 12.98 3.66
C TYR A 169 -15.87 11.56 3.42
N CYS A 170 -15.02 10.56 3.17
CA CYS A 170 -15.42 9.18 2.96
C CYS A 170 -14.78 8.23 3.98
N GLY A 171 -15.26 6.98 4.07
CA GLY A 171 -14.74 6.00 5.03
C GLY A 171 -13.29 5.57 4.75
N LEU A 172 -12.59 5.11 5.78
CA LEU A 172 -11.14 4.82 5.77
C LEU A 172 -10.67 3.95 4.59
N LEU A 173 -11.41 2.89 4.26
CA LEU A 173 -11.08 2.03 3.10
C LEU A 173 -11.17 2.76 1.76
N GLN A 174 -12.15 3.64 1.62
CA GLN A 174 -12.30 4.46 0.40
C GLN A 174 -11.20 5.51 0.33
N GLN A 175 -10.84 6.12 1.46
CA GLN A 175 -9.67 7.01 1.56
C GLN A 175 -8.40 6.28 1.14
N TYR A 176 -8.20 5.04 1.63
CA TYR A 176 -7.03 4.24 1.29
C TYR A 176 -6.91 4.02 -0.22
N ARG A 177 -7.98 3.53 -0.85
CA ARG A 177 -8.02 3.27 -2.30
C ARG A 177 -7.85 4.53 -3.14
N ASN A 178 -8.45 5.64 -2.71
CA ASN A 178 -8.46 6.86 -3.51
C ASN A 178 -7.16 7.66 -3.35
N PHE A 179 -6.58 7.66 -2.14
CA PHE A 179 -5.52 8.55 -1.72
C PHE A 179 -4.34 7.83 -1.05
N TRP A 180 -4.53 7.19 0.12
CA TRP A 180 -3.39 6.75 0.94
C TRP A 180 -2.49 5.75 0.23
N SER A 181 -3.04 4.80 -0.52
CA SER A 181 -2.27 3.79 -1.26
C SER A 181 -1.33 4.37 -2.34
N LYS A 182 -1.44 5.67 -2.62
CA LYS A 182 -0.64 6.40 -3.63
C LYS A 182 0.34 7.40 -3.00
N THR A 183 0.50 7.36 -1.68
CA THR A 183 1.42 8.20 -0.91
C THR A 183 2.74 7.47 -0.67
N ASP A 184 3.81 8.21 -0.39
CA ASP A 184 5.14 7.68 -0.09
C ASP A 184 5.17 6.61 1.02
N LEU A 185 4.25 6.64 1.98
CA LEU A 185 4.20 5.63 3.03
C LEU A 185 3.68 4.25 2.55
N PHE A 186 2.74 4.22 1.60
CA PHE A 186 2.03 2.98 1.21
C PHE A 186 2.29 2.54 -0.24
N LEU A 187 2.88 3.41 -1.06
CA LEU A 187 3.18 3.10 -2.46
C LEU A 187 4.39 2.16 -2.57
N ARG A 188 4.31 1.16 -3.44
CA ARG A 188 5.44 0.27 -3.78
C ARG A 188 6.46 1.02 -4.64
N SER A 189 7.75 0.92 -4.33
CA SER A 189 8.78 1.75 -4.98
C SER A 189 9.14 1.34 -6.41
N ASN A 190 8.74 0.14 -6.82
CA ASN A 190 9.00 -0.39 -8.17
C ASN A 190 7.94 0.01 -9.22
N VAL A 191 6.98 0.84 -8.86
CA VAL A 191 6.10 1.47 -9.86
C VAL A 191 6.78 2.76 -10.27
N SER A 192 6.89 3.04 -11.57
CA SER A 192 7.31 4.32 -12.15
C SER A 192 6.46 5.53 -11.72
N ASP A 193 5.59 5.34 -10.73
CA ASP A 193 4.69 6.31 -10.17
C ASP A 193 5.42 7.10 -9.08
N ARG A 194 5.58 8.40 -9.32
CA ARG A 194 5.95 9.31 -8.23
C ARG A 194 4.77 9.36 -7.24
N PRO A 195 5.03 9.34 -5.92
CA PRO A 195 3.95 9.47 -4.95
C PRO A 195 3.19 10.76 -5.23
N ILE A 196 1.87 10.70 -5.19
CA ILE A 196 1.02 11.87 -5.47
C ILE A 196 1.22 12.91 -4.35
N PHE A 197 1.45 12.42 -3.13
CA PHE A 197 1.79 13.23 -1.96
C PHE A 197 2.90 12.57 -1.15
N SER A 198 3.80 13.41 -0.64
CA SER A 198 4.74 13.01 0.41
C SER A 198 4.13 13.36 1.76
N ILE A 199 3.72 12.33 2.51
CA ILE A 199 3.03 12.49 3.79
C ILE A 199 3.96 12.28 4.99
N VAL A 200 5.17 11.77 4.73
CA VAL A 200 6.23 11.58 5.72
C VAL A 200 7.54 12.21 5.25
N ASP A 201 8.45 12.53 6.18
CA ASP A 201 9.82 12.96 5.87
C ASP A 201 10.77 11.78 5.59
N GLU A 202 12.03 12.09 5.32
CA GLU A 202 13.11 11.12 5.11
C GLU A 202 13.35 10.19 6.31
N HIS A 203 12.84 10.55 7.48
CA HIS A 203 12.89 9.77 8.72
C HIS A 203 11.55 9.13 9.07
N LEU A 204 10.61 9.09 8.12
CA LEU A 204 9.24 8.59 8.26
C LEU A 204 8.40 9.31 9.32
N LYS A 205 8.77 10.54 9.74
CA LYS A 205 7.90 11.35 10.61
C LYS A 205 6.78 11.96 9.81
N ILE A 206 5.58 11.95 10.38
CA ILE A 206 4.39 12.50 9.71
C ILE A 206 4.55 14.02 9.51
N LYS A 207 4.37 14.48 8.27
CA LYS A 207 4.41 15.89 7.90
C LYS A 207 3.06 16.58 8.17
N PRO A 208 3.02 17.86 8.56
CA PRO A 208 1.79 18.63 8.49
C PRO A 208 1.26 18.74 7.05
N PRO A 209 -0.06 18.74 6.83
CA PRO A 209 -1.14 18.63 7.82
C PRO A 209 -1.56 17.18 8.13
N PHE A 210 -0.82 16.18 7.64
CA PHE A 210 -1.13 14.75 7.83
C PHE A 210 -0.99 14.30 9.29
N ASP A 211 -0.32 15.09 10.13
CA ASP A 211 -0.24 14.90 11.59
C ASP A 211 -1.61 14.90 12.26
N LYS A 212 -2.62 15.53 11.63
CA LYS A 212 -4.01 15.50 12.12
C LYS A 212 -4.69 14.15 11.94
N PHE A 213 -4.10 13.25 11.16
CA PHE A 213 -4.56 11.90 10.85
C PHE A 213 -3.63 10.81 11.38
N SER A 214 -2.76 11.13 12.37
CA SER A 214 -1.80 10.16 12.89
C SER A 214 -2.47 8.86 13.35
N LYS A 215 -3.64 8.93 14.00
CA LYS A 215 -4.32 7.73 14.46
C LYS A 215 -4.88 6.90 13.30
N GLU A 216 -5.48 7.53 12.30
CA GLU A 216 -5.95 6.85 11.09
C GLU A 216 -4.79 6.20 10.31
N LEU A 217 -3.64 6.85 10.24
CA LEU A 217 -2.44 6.30 9.61
C LEU A 217 -1.88 5.11 10.40
N GLU A 218 -1.89 5.17 11.73
CA GLU A 218 -1.56 4.03 12.59
C GLU A 218 -2.49 2.85 12.34
N ASP A 219 -3.80 3.09 12.34
CA ASP A 219 -4.82 2.06 12.13
C ASP A 219 -4.72 1.43 10.73
N LEU A 220 -4.42 2.23 9.69
CA LEU A 220 -4.17 1.74 8.33
C LEU A 220 -2.90 0.89 8.24
N ALA A 221 -1.82 1.31 8.90
CA ALA A 221 -0.57 0.55 8.93
C ALA A 221 -0.81 -0.83 9.56
N TRP A 222 -1.51 -0.89 10.70
CA TRP A 222 -1.88 -2.15 11.33
C TRP A 222 -2.80 -3.01 10.47
N LEU A 223 -3.80 -2.42 9.82
CA LEU A 223 -4.72 -3.16 8.95
C LEU A 223 -3.98 -3.87 7.81
N LEU A 224 -3.01 -3.21 7.17
CA LEU A 224 -2.23 -3.79 6.06
C LEU A 224 -1.33 -4.93 6.52
N VAL A 225 -0.81 -4.81 7.73
CA VAL A 225 0.00 -5.84 8.39
C VAL A 225 -0.84 -7.06 8.70
N GLU A 226 -1.99 -6.86 9.33
CA GLU A 226 -2.86 -7.96 9.74
C GLU A 226 -3.40 -8.76 8.55
N ARG A 227 -3.58 -8.10 7.41
CA ARG A 227 -4.08 -8.75 6.20
C ARG A 227 -3.03 -9.53 5.44
N GLU A 228 -1.74 -9.27 5.66
CA GLU A 228 -0.68 -9.97 4.93
C GLU A 228 -0.91 -9.92 3.40
N GLU A 229 -1.34 -8.76 2.89
CA GLU A 229 -1.68 -8.52 1.46
C GLU A 229 -0.74 -7.52 0.76
N ALA A 230 0.17 -6.87 1.49
CA ALA A 230 1.10 -5.88 0.96
C ALA A 230 2.49 -6.48 0.65
N TYR A 231 3.31 -5.80 -0.14
CA TYR A 231 4.69 -6.22 -0.43
C TYR A 231 5.62 -6.08 0.80
N PHE A 232 6.68 -6.90 0.87
CA PHE A 232 7.67 -6.86 1.97
C PHE A 232 8.30 -5.48 2.16
N GLU A 233 8.60 -4.77 1.08
CA GLU A 233 9.09 -3.39 1.15
C GLU A 233 8.16 -2.45 1.94
N ILE A 234 6.84 -2.59 1.72
CA ILE A 234 5.85 -1.79 2.43
C ILE A 234 5.90 -2.17 3.91
N TYR A 235 5.98 -3.45 4.26
CA TYR A 235 6.08 -3.87 5.66
C TYR A 235 7.31 -3.32 6.38
N GLY A 236 8.49 -3.36 5.75
CA GLY A 236 9.69 -2.79 6.34
C GLY A 236 9.56 -1.28 6.60
N ARG A 237 8.92 -0.55 5.68
CA ARG A 237 8.62 0.88 5.84
C ARG A 237 7.60 1.12 6.96
N LEU A 238 6.53 0.31 7.02
CA LEU A 238 5.49 0.42 8.06
C LEU A 238 6.03 0.12 9.46
N ASP A 239 6.93 -0.84 9.62
CA ASP A 239 7.56 -1.17 10.90
C ASP A 239 8.32 0.04 11.47
N LYS A 240 9.17 0.65 10.63
CA LYS A 240 9.92 1.85 11.01
C LYS A 240 9.00 3.04 11.27
N PHE A 241 7.98 3.23 10.43
CA PHE A 241 6.98 4.28 10.63
C PHE A 241 6.27 4.15 11.99
N LEU A 242 5.85 2.94 12.36
CA LEU A 242 5.18 2.66 13.62
C LEU A 242 6.09 2.88 14.83
N PHE A 243 7.36 2.50 14.72
CA PHE A 243 8.37 2.80 15.75
C PHE A 243 8.55 4.31 15.93
N VAL A 244 8.80 5.05 14.83
CA VAL A 244 9.12 6.48 14.86
C VAL A 244 7.97 7.31 15.42
N ASN A 245 6.73 7.04 15.00
CA ASN A 245 5.59 7.90 15.33
C ASN A 245 4.78 7.43 16.55
N PHE A 246 4.79 6.13 16.85
CA PHE A 246 3.91 5.55 17.88
C PHE A 246 4.66 4.74 18.95
N LYS A 247 6.01 4.76 18.93
CA LYS A 247 6.87 4.06 19.90
C LYS A 247 6.57 2.56 20.00
N GLN A 248 6.05 1.96 18.94
CA GLN A 248 5.96 0.50 18.82
C GLN A 248 7.36 -0.08 18.88
N LYS A 249 7.55 -1.26 19.47
CA LYS A 249 8.87 -1.86 19.53
C LYS A 249 9.31 -2.25 18.11
N GLN A 250 10.46 -1.72 17.70
CA GLN A 250 11.00 -1.94 16.37
C GLN A 250 11.25 -3.44 16.13
N PHE A 251 10.95 -3.91 14.92
CA PHE A 251 11.03 -5.30 14.49
C PHE A 251 9.99 -6.26 15.06
N ASP A 252 9.03 -5.79 15.88
CA ASP A 252 7.90 -6.64 16.26
C ASP A 252 7.05 -6.98 15.03
N LEU A 253 6.88 -6.03 14.11
CA LEU A 253 6.21 -6.25 12.84
C LEU A 253 6.99 -7.20 11.93
N SER A 254 8.28 -6.89 11.77
CA SER A 254 9.18 -7.66 10.92
C SER A 254 9.23 -9.12 11.37
N LYS A 255 9.25 -9.40 12.68
CA LYS A 255 9.16 -10.78 13.21
C LYS A 255 7.87 -11.49 12.82
N LYS A 256 6.72 -10.82 12.93
CA LYS A 256 5.43 -11.39 12.51
C LYS A 256 5.45 -11.73 11.02
N ILE A 257 5.96 -10.82 10.19
CA ILE A 257 6.03 -11.02 8.74
C ILE A 257 7.04 -12.11 8.36
N ILE A 258 8.20 -12.19 9.03
CA ILE A 258 9.18 -13.28 8.82
C ILE A 258 8.56 -14.63 9.16
N LYS A 259 7.77 -14.70 10.25
CA LYS A 259 7.06 -15.93 10.61
C LYS A 259 6.04 -16.34 9.53
N SER A 260 5.22 -15.40 9.05
CA SER A 260 4.28 -15.64 7.94
C SER A 260 4.99 -16.05 6.65
N TYR A 261 6.16 -15.45 6.36
CA TYR A 261 7.01 -15.88 5.25
C TYR A 261 7.48 -17.32 5.41
N ILE A 262 7.89 -17.75 6.60
CA ILE A 262 8.31 -19.13 6.86
C ILE A 262 7.13 -20.11 6.70
N GLU A 263 5.93 -19.75 7.17
CA GLU A 263 4.72 -20.56 6.98
C GLU A 263 4.37 -20.70 5.49
N SER A 264 4.52 -19.62 4.72
CA SER A 264 4.33 -19.62 3.27
C SER A 264 5.41 -20.46 2.56
N LEU A 265 6.67 -20.35 3.01
CA LEU A 265 7.80 -21.11 2.49
C LEU A 265 7.63 -22.61 2.75
N GLU A 266 7.18 -23.00 3.95
CA GLU A 266 6.85 -24.39 4.27
C GLU A 266 5.76 -24.92 3.32
N SER A 267 4.75 -24.10 3.04
CA SER A 267 3.65 -24.47 2.16
C SER A 267 4.07 -24.67 0.71
N GLU A 268 4.94 -23.81 0.19
CA GLU A 268 5.51 -23.96 -1.15
C GLU A 268 6.42 -25.19 -1.25
N LEU A 269 7.28 -25.41 -0.24
CA LEU A 269 8.25 -26.52 -0.25
C LEU A 269 7.58 -27.90 -0.14
N TYR A 270 6.49 -28.04 0.64
CA TYR A 270 5.98 -29.36 1.00
C TYR A 270 4.51 -29.62 0.69
N TYR A 271 3.70 -28.60 0.38
CA TYR A 271 2.26 -28.76 0.13
C TYR A 271 1.82 -28.32 -1.27
N GLU A 272 2.77 -28.01 -2.16
CA GLU A 272 2.52 -27.61 -3.57
C GLU A 272 1.47 -26.47 -3.72
N MET A 273 1.38 -25.58 -2.72
CA MET A 273 0.42 -24.47 -2.74
C MET A 273 0.94 -23.30 -3.56
N LYS A 274 0.28 -22.98 -4.69
CA LYS A 274 0.72 -21.98 -5.69
C LYS A 274 0.84 -20.51 -5.25
N THR A 275 0.55 -20.17 -4.00
CA THR A 275 0.50 -18.77 -3.54
C THR A 275 1.75 -18.36 -2.77
N PHE A 276 2.93 -18.76 -3.23
CA PHE A 276 4.16 -18.20 -2.68
C PHE A 276 4.39 -16.77 -3.19
N ARG A 277 4.80 -15.92 -2.27
CA ARG A 277 5.13 -14.52 -2.52
C ARG A 277 6.47 -14.43 -3.27
N LEU A 278 6.45 -13.86 -4.47
CA LEU A 278 7.63 -13.71 -5.33
C LEU A 278 8.57 -12.57 -4.90
N ASP A 279 8.15 -11.67 -4.00
CA ASP A 279 9.00 -10.61 -3.48
C ASP A 279 10.05 -11.16 -2.51
N SER A 280 11.23 -10.53 -2.51
CA SER A 280 12.34 -11.00 -1.69
C SER A 280 12.05 -10.65 -0.24
N ILE A 281 12.19 -11.61 0.70
CA ILE A 281 12.06 -11.32 2.13
C ILE A 281 13.05 -10.24 2.59
N TYR A 282 14.17 -10.08 1.88
CA TYR A 282 15.15 -9.01 2.12
C TYR A 282 14.65 -7.63 1.72
N ASP A 283 13.54 -7.50 0.99
CA ASP A 283 12.89 -6.21 0.72
C ASP A 283 12.32 -5.60 2.01
N LEU A 284 12.17 -6.36 3.10
CA LEU A 284 11.93 -5.81 4.45
C LEU A 284 13.05 -4.85 4.89
N ILE A 285 14.26 -5.02 4.37
CA ILE A 285 15.42 -4.19 4.66
C ILE A 285 15.36 -2.93 3.79
N THR A 286 14.56 -1.96 4.23
CA THR A 286 14.37 -0.71 3.49
C THR A 286 15.50 0.30 3.69
N ASP A 287 15.58 1.29 2.79
CA ASP A 287 16.55 2.39 2.88
C ASP A 287 16.31 3.33 4.09
N TYR A 288 15.19 3.18 4.80
CA TYR A 288 14.87 3.95 6.01
C TYR A 288 15.56 3.41 7.28
N LEU A 289 16.22 2.26 7.18
CA LEU A 289 16.99 1.66 8.28
C LEU A 289 18.43 2.17 8.28
N SER A 290 19.02 2.37 9.46
CA SER A 290 20.46 2.57 9.58
C SER A 290 21.22 1.29 9.21
N GLU A 291 22.50 1.39 8.87
CA GLU A 291 23.31 0.20 8.54
C GLU A 291 23.34 -0.83 9.67
N SER A 292 23.34 -0.40 10.94
CA SER A 292 23.24 -1.31 12.08
C SER A 292 21.89 -2.02 12.15
N GLU A 293 20.80 -1.30 11.88
CA GLU A 293 19.44 -1.87 11.84
C GLU A 293 19.27 -2.84 10.68
N LYS A 294 19.85 -2.52 9.51
CA LYS A 294 19.87 -3.42 8.34
C LYS A 294 20.57 -4.73 8.68
N GLU A 295 21.71 -4.67 9.37
CA GLU A 295 22.46 -5.87 9.75
C GLU A 295 21.73 -6.70 10.81
N GLU A 296 21.10 -6.06 11.80
CA GLU A 296 20.27 -6.76 12.79
C GLU A 296 19.09 -7.49 12.13
N LEU A 297 18.38 -6.82 11.22
CA LEU A 297 17.25 -7.42 10.50
C LEU A 297 17.69 -8.52 9.54
N ARG A 298 18.83 -8.35 8.84
CA ARG A 298 19.44 -9.40 8.02
C ARG A 298 19.77 -10.63 8.85
N THR A 299 20.42 -10.44 9.99
CA THR A 299 20.75 -11.51 10.94
C THR A 299 19.50 -12.22 11.43
N LEU A 300 18.43 -11.48 11.74
CA LEU A 300 17.15 -12.05 12.17
C LEU A 300 16.52 -12.92 11.07
N ILE A 301 16.37 -12.38 9.85
CA ILE A 301 15.82 -13.11 8.69
C ILE A 301 16.59 -14.41 8.46
N GLU A 302 17.92 -14.32 8.42
CA GLU A 302 18.77 -15.47 8.17
C GLU A 302 18.69 -16.49 9.31
N THR A 303 18.70 -16.04 10.57
CA THR A 303 18.61 -16.94 11.73
C THR A 303 17.31 -17.73 11.72
N GLU A 304 16.18 -17.07 11.46
CA GLU A 304 14.86 -17.71 11.43
C GLU A 304 14.75 -18.70 10.27
N ILE A 305 15.20 -18.33 9.07
CA ILE A 305 15.16 -19.22 7.90
C ILE A 305 16.14 -20.40 8.06
N ILE A 306 17.37 -20.16 8.52
CA ILE A 306 18.35 -21.23 8.79
C ILE A 306 17.82 -22.17 9.88
N SER A 307 17.20 -21.66 10.93
CA SER A 307 16.57 -22.48 11.98
C SER A 307 15.46 -23.37 11.41
N PHE A 308 14.60 -22.80 10.54
CA PHE A 308 13.59 -23.56 9.81
C PHE A 308 14.21 -24.65 8.93
N LEU A 309 15.26 -24.33 8.16
CA LEU A 309 15.94 -25.30 7.30
C LEU A 309 16.63 -26.41 8.09
N LYS A 310 17.32 -26.10 9.21
CA LYS A 310 17.93 -27.12 10.09
C LYS A 310 16.91 -28.12 10.62
N LYS A 311 15.70 -27.65 10.97
CA LYS A 311 14.62 -28.51 11.44
C LYS A 311 14.01 -29.39 10.35
N ASN A 312 14.18 -29.02 9.07
CA ASN A 312 13.49 -29.66 7.96
C ASN A 312 14.43 -30.24 6.89
N LYS A 313 15.76 -30.16 7.06
CA LYS A 313 16.75 -30.51 6.03
C LYS A 313 16.66 -31.93 5.45
N TYR A 314 16.09 -32.85 6.23
CA TYR A 314 15.85 -34.24 5.84
C TYR A 314 14.60 -34.41 4.95
N ARG A 315 13.69 -33.44 4.95
CA ARG A 315 12.50 -33.45 4.10
C ARG A 315 12.93 -33.17 2.68
N VAL A 316 12.32 -33.90 1.76
CA VAL A 316 12.61 -33.71 0.34
C VAL A 316 11.89 -32.46 -0.16
N SER A 317 12.59 -31.59 -0.89
CA SER A 317 11.98 -30.48 -1.62
C SER A 317 12.94 -29.89 -2.66
N ASP A 318 12.42 -29.04 -3.54
CA ASP A 318 13.21 -28.27 -4.50
C ASP A 318 13.68 -26.95 -3.86
N TYR A 319 14.61 -27.07 -2.91
CA TYR A 319 15.09 -25.91 -2.14
C TYR A 319 15.87 -24.95 -3.02
N TYR A 320 16.64 -25.46 -3.99
CA TYR A 320 17.38 -24.60 -4.91
C TYR A 320 16.46 -23.66 -5.68
N ARG A 321 15.30 -24.12 -6.17
CA ARG A 321 14.35 -23.28 -6.91
C ARG A 321 13.62 -22.29 -6.00
N VAL A 322 13.20 -22.75 -4.82
CA VAL A 322 12.28 -21.99 -3.95
C VAL A 322 13.02 -20.98 -3.06
N LEU A 323 14.19 -21.32 -2.53
CA LEU A 323 14.91 -20.43 -1.61
C LEU A 323 15.60 -19.27 -2.34
N PRO A 324 15.73 -18.09 -1.67
CA PRO A 324 16.66 -17.07 -2.11
C PRO A 324 18.07 -17.65 -2.28
N LYS A 325 18.70 -17.42 -3.44
CA LYS A 325 20.00 -18.05 -3.79
C LYS A 325 21.09 -17.84 -2.74
N GLN A 326 21.12 -16.68 -2.11
CA GLN A 326 22.07 -16.38 -1.03
C GLN A 326 21.85 -17.21 0.23
N ILE A 327 20.60 -17.49 0.60
CA ILE A 327 20.25 -18.35 1.74
C ILE A 327 20.58 -19.80 1.41
N HIS A 328 20.18 -20.26 0.22
CA HIS A 328 20.49 -21.61 -0.24
C HIS A 328 22.00 -21.86 -0.18
N LYS A 329 22.78 -20.95 -0.77
CA LYS A 329 24.24 -21.03 -0.77
C LYS A 329 24.81 -21.09 0.64
N LYS A 330 24.47 -20.11 1.49
CA LYS A 330 24.97 -19.99 2.86
C LYS A 330 24.63 -21.22 3.72
N PHE A 331 23.44 -21.78 3.57
CA PHE A 331 23.05 -22.98 4.32
C PHE A 331 23.84 -24.21 3.87
N ARG A 332 23.98 -24.39 2.55
CA ARG A 332 24.62 -25.55 1.93
C ARG A 332 26.14 -25.59 2.08
N GLU A 333 26.77 -24.46 2.38
CA GLU A 333 28.20 -24.40 2.72
C GLU A 333 28.54 -25.29 3.92
N ASP A 334 27.68 -25.33 4.95
CA ASP A 334 27.96 -26.03 6.22
C ASP A 334 27.02 -27.21 6.53
N ASP A 335 25.88 -27.33 5.85
CA ASP A 335 24.89 -28.37 6.11
C ASP A 335 24.27 -28.90 4.80
N TYR A 336 23.50 -29.99 4.89
CA TYR A 336 22.83 -30.59 3.75
C TYR A 336 21.36 -30.19 3.66
N LEU A 337 20.82 -30.20 2.45
CA LEU A 337 19.38 -30.20 2.16
C LEU A 337 19.10 -31.39 1.26
N THR A 338 18.00 -32.08 1.48
CA THR A 338 17.57 -33.21 0.65
C THR A 338 16.87 -32.68 -0.60
N GLU A 339 17.65 -32.40 -1.64
CA GLU A 339 17.20 -31.72 -2.85
C GLU A 339 16.45 -32.67 -3.80
N PHE A 340 15.24 -32.29 -4.18
CA PHE A 340 14.55 -32.89 -5.32
C PHE A 340 15.21 -32.42 -6.63
N ILE A 341 15.53 -33.37 -7.52
CA ILE A 341 16.09 -33.04 -8.83
C ILE A 341 14.95 -32.80 -9.83
N ASP A 342 14.61 -31.54 -10.06
CA ASP A 342 13.63 -31.14 -11.08
C ASP A 342 14.26 -30.94 -12.48
N SER A 343 15.57 -30.70 -12.53
CA SER A 343 16.38 -30.54 -13.75
C SER A 343 17.87 -30.83 -13.49
N PRO A 344 18.62 -31.33 -14.51
CA PRO A 344 20.07 -31.48 -14.41
C PRO A 344 20.77 -30.15 -14.11
N LEU A 345 20.25 -29.04 -14.65
CA LEU A 345 20.79 -27.70 -14.43
C LEU A 345 20.66 -27.26 -12.96
N ASN A 346 19.49 -27.46 -12.34
CA ASN A 346 19.30 -27.12 -10.93
C ASN A 346 20.15 -28.01 -10.02
N MET A 347 20.28 -29.29 -10.36
CA MET A 347 21.19 -30.18 -9.65
C MET A 347 22.63 -29.69 -9.74
N ILE A 348 23.14 -29.37 -10.94
CA ILE A 348 24.50 -28.86 -11.12
C ILE A 348 24.71 -27.60 -10.29
N ASN A 349 23.80 -26.64 -10.39
CA ASN A 349 23.92 -25.39 -9.67
C ASN A 349 23.87 -25.55 -8.15
N SER A 350 22.99 -26.43 -7.64
CA SER A 350 22.92 -26.76 -6.22
C SER A 350 24.20 -27.46 -5.74
N THR A 351 24.76 -28.34 -6.56
CA THR A 351 25.96 -29.12 -6.24
C THR A 351 27.23 -28.28 -6.24
N ILE A 352 27.34 -27.29 -7.12
CA ILE A 352 28.52 -26.39 -7.21
C ILE A 352 28.75 -25.61 -5.91
N VAL A 353 27.71 -25.37 -5.11
CA VAL A 353 27.84 -24.67 -3.82
C VAL A 353 28.77 -25.44 -2.88
N ASN A 354 28.44 -26.70 -2.62
CA ASN A 354 29.26 -27.61 -1.83
C ASN A 354 28.89 -29.07 -2.22
N PRO A 355 29.75 -29.76 -2.97
CA PRO A 355 29.50 -31.15 -3.35
C PRO A 355 29.42 -32.12 -2.17
N GLU A 356 30.16 -31.85 -1.07
CA GLU A 356 30.27 -32.76 0.06
C GLU A 356 28.98 -32.89 0.87
N THR A 357 28.19 -31.82 0.89
CA THR A 357 26.89 -31.78 1.56
C THR A 357 25.74 -32.12 0.59
N MET A 358 26.01 -32.42 -0.69
CA MET A 358 24.95 -32.66 -1.69
C MET A 358 24.21 -33.96 -1.43
N VAL A 359 22.90 -33.81 -1.20
CA VAL A 359 21.96 -34.89 -0.96
C VAL A 359 20.83 -34.74 -1.94
N ILE A 360 20.50 -35.84 -2.61
CA ILE A 360 19.43 -35.86 -3.61
C ILE A 360 18.31 -36.82 -3.24
N SER A 361 17.13 -36.47 -3.74
CA SER A 361 16.00 -37.35 -3.89
C SER A 361 15.51 -37.33 -5.34
N PRO A 362 15.25 -38.51 -5.94
CA PRO A 362 14.58 -38.59 -7.23
C PRO A 362 13.06 -38.39 -7.12
N LEU A 363 12.52 -38.42 -5.90
CA LEU A 363 11.10 -38.26 -5.59
C LEU A 363 10.81 -36.85 -5.09
N SER A 364 9.67 -36.25 -5.44
CA SER A 364 9.23 -34.98 -4.87
C SER A 364 8.81 -35.13 -3.39
N SER A 365 8.47 -34.01 -2.74
CA SER A 365 7.86 -34.02 -1.39
C SER A 365 6.54 -34.80 -1.31
N SER A 366 5.84 -34.94 -2.44
CA SER A 366 4.61 -35.74 -2.61
C SER A 366 4.88 -37.20 -3.00
N GLY A 367 6.15 -37.62 -3.06
CA GLY A 367 6.56 -38.97 -3.46
C GLY A 367 6.45 -39.22 -4.97
N VAL A 368 6.30 -38.17 -5.79
CA VAL A 368 6.20 -38.32 -7.24
C VAL A 368 7.60 -38.40 -7.84
N LEU A 369 7.90 -39.46 -8.58
CA LEU A 369 9.14 -39.57 -9.33
C LEU A 369 9.24 -38.44 -10.37
N LEU A 370 10.45 -37.89 -10.51
CA LEU A 370 10.75 -36.92 -11.54
C LEU A 370 10.35 -37.47 -12.92
N LYS A 371 9.65 -36.68 -13.73
CA LYS A 371 9.25 -37.08 -15.08
C LYS A 371 10.41 -36.94 -16.06
N GLU A 372 10.68 -38.01 -16.79
CA GLU A 372 11.64 -38.02 -17.89
C GLU A 372 11.30 -36.94 -18.93
N GLN A 373 12.21 -36.00 -19.16
CA GLN A 373 12.06 -34.97 -20.20
C GLN A 373 12.68 -35.40 -21.54
N SER A 374 13.60 -36.36 -21.51
CA SER A 374 14.25 -36.93 -22.69
C SER A 374 14.82 -38.33 -22.39
N PRO A 375 15.06 -39.19 -23.40
CA PRO A 375 15.61 -40.54 -23.21
C PRO A 375 16.98 -40.60 -22.54
N TYR A 376 17.70 -39.47 -22.47
CA TYR A 376 19.05 -39.38 -21.89
C TYR A 376 19.06 -38.73 -20.51
N TYR A 377 17.89 -38.28 -20.03
CA TYR A 377 17.78 -37.42 -18.88
C TYR A 377 18.36 -38.06 -17.59
N PHE A 378 17.98 -39.30 -17.28
CA PHE A 378 18.53 -40.01 -16.12
C PHE A 378 20.02 -40.32 -16.28
N SER A 379 20.48 -40.64 -17.49
CA SER A 379 21.91 -40.91 -17.74
C SER A 379 22.79 -39.69 -17.45
N GLU A 380 22.32 -38.49 -17.79
CA GLU A 380 23.00 -37.24 -17.47
C GLU A 380 23.01 -36.97 -15.97
N ILE A 381 21.89 -37.22 -15.29
CA ILE A 381 21.80 -37.09 -13.84
C ILE A 381 22.79 -38.03 -13.14
N ILE A 382 22.80 -39.32 -13.50
CA ILE A 382 23.71 -40.34 -12.98
C ILE A 382 25.18 -39.92 -13.19
N LYS A 383 25.52 -39.40 -14.38
CA LYS A 383 26.87 -38.92 -14.68
C LYS A 383 27.29 -37.80 -13.72
N ASN A 384 26.42 -36.82 -13.50
CA ASN A 384 26.69 -35.70 -12.59
C ASN A 384 26.77 -36.17 -11.12
N ILE A 385 25.88 -37.06 -10.69
CA ILE A 385 25.93 -37.67 -9.35
C ILE A 385 27.28 -38.33 -9.08
N LYS A 386 27.75 -39.14 -10.05
CA LYS A 386 29.07 -39.80 -9.95
C LYS A 386 30.22 -38.80 -9.95
N PHE A 387 30.17 -37.80 -10.81
CA PHE A 387 31.22 -36.78 -10.92
C PHE A 387 31.40 -35.99 -9.63
N PHE A 388 30.28 -35.55 -9.04
CA PHE A 388 30.29 -34.75 -7.81
C PHE A 388 30.25 -35.59 -6.52
N LYS A 389 30.18 -36.92 -6.61
CA LYS A 389 30.06 -37.84 -5.46
C LYS A 389 28.86 -37.53 -4.56
N VAL A 390 27.74 -37.21 -5.18
CA VAL A 390 26.50 -36.85 -4.49
C VAL A 390 25.98 -38.03 -3.65
N LYS A 391 25.44 -37.72 -2.48
CA LYS A 391 24.89 -38.67 -1.51
C LYS A 391 23.35 -38.68 -1.53
N THR A 392 22.76 -39.59 -0.78
CA THR A 392 21.31 -39.57 -0.46
C THR A 392 21.09 -39.74 1.04
N THR A 393 19.85 -39.88 1.51
CA THR A 393 19.52 -40.18 2.91
C THR A 393 18.90 -41.56 3.03
N LYS A 394 18.92 -42.14 4.23
CA LYS A 394 18.22 -43.40 4.49
C LYS A 394 16.71 -43.27 4.24
N ILE A 395 16.11 -42.13 4.60
CA ILE A 395 14.68 -41.85 4.38
C ILE A 395 14.33 -41.96 2.90
N VAL A 396 15.14 -41.37 2.02
CA VAL A 396 14.92 -41.44 0.56
C VAL A 396 15.04 -42.88 0.06
N LYS A 397 16.03 -43.64 0.54
CA LYS A 397 16.18 -45.05 0.16
C LYS A 397 14.98 -45.89 0.58
N ASP A 398 14.53 -45.73 1.82
CA ASP A 398 13.36 -46.44 2.36
C ASP A 398 12.10 -46.13 1.53
N GLU A 399 11.93 -44.88 1.09
CA GLU A 399 10.82 -44.47 0.24
C GLU A 399 10.90 -45.07 -1.17
N ILE A 400 12.10 -45.09 -1.79
CA ILE A 400 12.31 -45.74 -3.09
C ILE A 400 12.01 -47.24 -3.01
N GLU A 401 12.49 -47.92 -1.97
CA GLU A 401 12.20 -49.34 -1.77
C GLU A 401 10.70 -49.60 -1.63
N LEU A 402 9.98 -48.74 -0.90
CA LEU A 402 8.54 -48.83 -0.76
C LEU A 402 7.82 -48.69 -2.10
N GLN A 403 8.25 -47.74 -2.94
CA GLN A 403 7.66 -47.52 -4.26
C GLN A 403 7.94 -48.67 -5.23
N LEU A 404 9.19 -49.18 -5.27
CA LEU A 404 9.55 -50.31 -6.12
C LEU A 404 8.81 -51.60 -5.76
N ARG A 405 8.43 -51.77 -4.48
CA ARG A 405 7.61 -52.90 -4.00
C ARG A 405 6.11 -52.71 -4.26
N ASN A 406 5.67 -51.51 -4.64
CA ASN A 406 4.25 -51.21 -4.85
C ASN A 406 3.82 -51.59 -6.27
N TYR A 407 3.11 -52.72 -6.40
CA TYR A 407 2.61 -53.23 -7.69
C TYR A 407 1.66 -52.29 -8.45
N ASN A 408 1.11 -51.27 -7.79
CA ASN A 408 0.24 -50.29 -8.44
C ASN A 408 1.01 -49.17 -9.16
N LEU A 409 2.31 -49.01 -8.88
CA LEU A 409 3.18 -48.07 -9.58
C LEU A 409 3.89 -48.81 -10.72
N ARG A 410 3.86 -48.22 -11.92
CA ARG A 410 4.58 -48.74 -13.09
C ARG A 410 5.70 -47.78 -13.43
N PHE A 411 6.93 -48.27 -13.31
CA PHE A 411 8.13 -47.57 -13.72
C PHE A 411 8.59 -48.09 -15.08
N SER A 412 9.11 -47.21 -15.93
CA SER A 412 9.87 -47.60 -17.12
C SER A 412 11.17 -48.30 -16.72
N GLU A 413 11.82 -48.96 -17.67
CA GLU A 413 13.14 -49.57 -17.45
C GLU A 413 14.18 -48.52 -17.02
N SER A 414 14.18 -47.34 -17.66
CA SER A 414 15.09 -46.23 -17.32
C SER A 414 14.82 -45.65 -15.92
N GLU A 415 13.56 -45.57 -15.50
CA GLU A 415 13.17 -45.14 -14.16
C GLU A 415 13.61 -46.15 -13.10
N GLN A 416 13.43 -47.46 -13.36
CA GLN A 416 13.88 -48.53 -12.47
C GLN A 416 15.40 -48.52 -12.30
N GLU A 417 16.15 -48.47 -13.40
CA GLU A 417 17.61 -48.40 -13.36
C GLU A 417 18.10 -47.18 -12.57
N PHE A 418 17.45 -46.03 -12.74
CA PHE A 418 17.78 -44.83 -12.01
C PHE A 418 17.51 -44.98 -10.51
N LEU A 419 16.33 -45.47 -10.12
CA LEU A 419 15.97 -45.71 -8.72
C LEU A 419 16.90 -46.72 -8.04
N GLU A 420 17.22 -47.83 -8.71
CA GLU A 420 18.18 -48.82 -8.23
C GLU A 420 19.60 -48.26 -8.10
N PHE A 421 19.99 -47.33 -8.98
CA PHE A 421 21.24 -46.60 -8.85
C PHE A 421 21.25 -45.72 -7.60
N ILE A 422 20.18 -44.97 -7.31
CA ILE A 422 20.07 -44.14 -6.10
C ILE A 422 20.18 -44.98 -4.82
N LEU A 423 19.56 -46.18 -4.77
CA LEU A 423 19.67 -47.10 -3.63
C LEU A 423 21.12 -47.50 -3.31
N LYS A 424 22.00 -47.50 -4.32
CA LYS A 424 23.43 -47.85 -4.17
C LYS A 424 24.31 -46.67 -3.74
N LEU A 425 23.78 -45.45 -3.68
CA LEU A 425 24.56 -44.27 -3.27
C LEU A 425 24.91 -44.31 -1.77
N PRO A 426 26.05 -43.72 -1.35
CA PRO A 426 26.33 -43.52 0.08
C PRO A 426 25.28 -42.62 0.74
N THR A 427 25.02 -42.85 2.03
CA THR A 427 24.15 -41.96 2.80
C THR A 427 24.94 -40.84 3.48
N ILE A 428 24.31 -39.69 3.72
CA ILE A 428 24.96 -38.57 4.44
C ILE A 428 24.98 -38.75 5.96
N GLU A 429 24.19 -39.68 6.48
CA GLU A 429 24.02 -39.95 7.92
C GLU A 429 25.05 -40.97 8.46
N GLU A 430 25.99 -41.42 7.62
CA GLU A 430 27.05 -42.40 7.92
C GLU A 430 28.26 -41.82 8.67
#